data_AF-A0A4Q3TMU2-F1
#
_entry.id   AF-A0A4Q3TMU2-F1
#
_cell.length_a   1.000
_cell.length_b   1.000
_cell.length_c   1.000
_cell.angle_alpha   90.00
_cell.angle_beta   90.00
_cell.angle_gamma   90.00
#
_symmetry.space_group_name_H-M   'P 1'
#
loop_
_entity.id
_entity.type
_entity.pdbx_description
1 polymer ?
#
loop_
_entity_poly.entity_id
_entity_poly.type
_entity_poly.pdbx_seq_one_letter_code
_entity_poly.pdbx_strand_id
1 'polypeptide(L)'
;MPTGNERIQLATVAHLVDLSRYETGVVRRMLTILARANVSIEEALRVALARINPDTFTMERLEAQLASVRALNAAAYGALGVELVDELTDFAQYEAAWQASTVAAALPATFSLAAIPAEVLAGAANARPFQGGLLRQWISEQTETAARRMRQTVADGFTASKTTQEIVREVVGSRAADYKDGILQVGRREAESVVRTALSHTAGYVRDAFTEANQDLFRAVRWLSTLDNRTSEPCRIRDGLLYTPTTPRKPIGHKVPWLAGPGALHWCCRSTYTHVLDDEGLVFEGTRSSVTGPVPDTVTYSDWLKTRPASEQDEVLGKGKADLFRQDRITLADLYSARGEPLTLEQLRRKLGN
;
A
#
# COMPACT_ATOMS: atom_id res chain seq x y z
N MET A 1 31.64 11.65 -11.64
CA MET A 1 31.03 10.30 -11.53
C MET A 1 30.07 10.35 -10.37
N PRO A 2 28.91 9.68 -10.44
CA PRO A 2 27.94 9.75 -9.35
C PRO A 2 28.51 9.18 -8.05
N THR A 3 28.17 9.76 -6.91
CA THR A 3 28.52 9.26 -5.55
C THR A 3 27.85 7.91 -5.27
N GLY A 4 28.32 7.17 -4.27
CA GLY A 4 27.66 5.95 -3.77
C GLY A 4 26.21 6.21 -3.35
N ASN A 5 25.96 7.30 -2.63
CA ASN A 5 24.61 7.77 -2.26
C ASN A 5 23.71 7.95 -3.50
N GLU A 6 24.20 8.60 -4.55
CA GLU A 6 23.45 8.77 -5.81
C GLU A 6 23.19 7.46 -6.52
N ARG A 7 24.16 6.54 -6.53
CA ARG A 7 23.98 5.21 -7.12
C ARG A 7 22.89 4.41 -6.39
N ILE A 8 22.91 4.41 -5.05
CA ILE A 8 21.90 3.70 -4.24
C ILE A 8 20.53 4.34 -4.43
N GLN A 9 20.43 5.67 -4.39
CA GLN A 9 19.16 6.36 -4.56
C GLN A 9 18.56 6.12 -5.96
N LEU A 10 19.36 6.27 -7.02
CA LEU A 10 18.92 6.01 -8.40
C LEU A 10 18.42 4.57 -8.56
N ALA A 11 19.18 3.60 -8.05
CA ALA A 11 18.78 2.19 -8.06
C ALA A 11 17.48 1.96 -7.26
N THR A 12 17.35 2.57 -6.07
CA THR A 12 16.14 2.49 -5.24
C THR A 12 14.91 3.01 -5.97
N VAL A 13 15.06 4.11 -6.72
CA VAL A 13 13.95 4.71 -7.46
C VAL A 13 13.59 3.92 -8.71
N ALA A 14 14.57 3.39 -9.43
CA ALA A 14 14.33 2.46 -10.54
C ALA A 14 13.61 1.20 -10.06
N HIS A 15 14.08 0.63 -8.95
CA HIS A 15 13.48 -0.52 -8.31
C HIS A 15 12.03 -0.28 -7.87
N LEU A 16 11.71 0.91 -7.34
CA LEU A 16 10.34 1.26 -6.98
C LEU A 16 9.38 1.21 -8.18
N VAL A 17 9.85 1.56 -9.38
CA VAL A 17 9.05 1.45 -10.61
C VAL A 17 8.82 -0.01 -10.98
N ASP A 18 9.84 -0.84 -10.89
CA ASP A 18 9.74 -2.28 -11.19
C ASP A 18 8.89 -3.02 -10.15
N LEU A 19 9.02 -2.68 -8.87
CA LEU A 19 8.14 -3.15 -7.80
C LEU A 19 6.68 -2.80 -8.07
N SER A 20 6.38 -1.58 -8.53
CA SER A 20 5.00 -1.20 -8.86
C SER A 20 4.40 -2.08 -9.97
N ARG A 21 5.21 -2.47 -10.96
CA ARG A 21 4.81 -3.40 -12.02
C ARG A 21 4.61 -4.81 -11.49
N TYR A 22 5.57 -5.29 -10.69
CA TYR A 22 5.51 -6.58 -10.02
C TYR A 22 4.25 -6.70 -9.15
N GLU A 23 4.01 -5.75 -8.24
CA GLU A 23 2.82 -5.68 -7.39
C GLU A 23 1.53 -5.75 -8.20
N THR A 24 1.47 -5.04 -9.33
CA THR A 24 0.31 -5.07 -10.23
C THR A 24 0.11 -6.47 -10.82
N GLY A 25 1.19 -7.18 -11.14
CA GLY A 25 1.15 -8.59 -11.54
C GLY A 25 0.61 -9.49 -10.43
N VAL A 26 1.16 -9.39 -9.21
CA VAL A 26 0.73 -10.17 -8.05
C VAL A 26 -0.75 -9.95 -7.74
N VAL A 27 -1.18 -8.68 -7.65
CA VAL A 27 -2.58 -8.31 -7.44
C VAL A 27 -3.48 -8.97 -8.48
N ARG A 28 -3.12 -8.90 -9.77
CA ARG A 28 -3.93 -9.54 -10.83
C ARG A 28 -4.06 -11.04 -10.63
N ARG A 29 -2.97 -11.74 -10.24
CA ARG A 29 -3.00 -13.17 -9.95
C ARG A 29 -3.90 -13.48 -8.74
N MET A 30 -3.70 -12.79 -7.61
CA MET A 30 -4.52 -12.99 -6.41
C MET A 30 -6.01 -12.74 -6.67
N LEU A 31 -6.34 -11.65 -7.36
CA LEU A 31 -7.72 -11.34 -7.67
C LEU A 31 -8.33 -12.27 -8.74
N THR A 32 -7.52 -13.01 -9.50
CA THR A 32 -8.01 -14.05 -10.41
C THR A 32 -8.53 -15.26 -9.63
N ILE A 33 -7.95 -15.59 -8.47
CA ILE A 33 -8.44 -16.64 -7.57
C ILE A 33 -9.88 -16.32 -7.15
N LEU A 34 -10.12 -15.09 -6.69
CA LEU A 34 -11.46 -14.63 -6.32
C LEU A 34 -12.41 -14.60 -7.52
N ALA A 35 -11.95 -14.10 -8.68
CA ALA A 35 -12.80 -14.05 -9.88
C ALA A 35 -13.26 -15.44 -10.36
N ARG A 36 -12.39 -16.47 -10.25
CA ARG A 36 -12.77 -17.86 -10.57
C ARG A 36 -13.82 -18.38 -9.59
N ALA A 37 -13.67 -18.07 -8.30
CA ALA A 37 -14.64 -18.45 -7.28
C ALA A 37 -16.01 -17.78 -7.48
N ASN A 38 -16.05 -16.54 -7.99
CA ASN A 38 -17.30 -15.84 -8.27
C ASN A 38 -18.23 -16.61 -9.23
N VAL A 39 -17.67 -17.36 -10.19
CA VAL A 39 -18.45 -18.21 -11.10
C VAL A 39 -19.15 -19.33 -10.33
N SER A 40 -18.43 -20.02 -9.44
CA SER A 40 -18.99 -21.06 -8.59
C SER A 40 -19.99 -20.50 -7.57
N ILE A 41 -19.72 -19.31 -7.04
CA ILE A 41 -20.61 -18.59 -6.11
C ILE A 41 -21.91 -18.20 -6.81
N GLU A 42 -21.86 -17.70 -8.05
CA GLU A 42 -23.04 -17.37 -8.86
C GLU A 42 -23.95 -18.58 -9.02
N GLU A 43 -23.39 -19.73 -9.38
CA GLU A 43 -24.15 -20.96 -9.56
C GLU A 43 -24.72 -21.47 -8.24
N ALA A 44 -23.90 -21.49 -7.17
CA ALA A 44 -24.35 -21.90 -5.85
C ALA A 44 -25.47 -20.99 -5.32
N LEU A 45 -25.41 -19.68 -5.60
CA LEU A 45 -26.48 -18.73 -5.26
C LEU A 45 -27.76 -19.05 -6.01
N ARG A 46 -27.70 -19.29 -7.33
CA ARG A 46 -28.90 -19.66 -8.11
C ARG A 46 -29.57 -20.92 -7.56
N VAL A 47 -28.79 -21.95 -7.27
CA VAL A 47 -29.28 -23.21 -6.70
C VAL A 47 -29.88 -23.00 -5.31
N ALA A 48 -29.22 -22.21 -4.45
CA ALA A 48 -29.70 -21.92 -3.10
C ALA A 48 -31.02 -21.13 -3.13
N LEU A 49 -31.10 -20.09 -3.95
CA LEU A 49 -32.26 -19.20 -4.04
C LEU A 49 -33.47 -19.88 -4.68
N ALA A 50 -33.27 -20.78 -5.65
CA ALA A 50 -34.35 -21.55 -6.27
C ALA A 50 -35.07 -22.49 -5.28
N ARG A 51 -34.45 -22.81 -4.14
CA ARG A 51 -35.00 -23.69 -3.09
C ARG A 51 -35.73 -22.93 -1.98
N ILE A 52 -35.65 -21.60 -1.97
CA ILE A 52 -36.30 -20.78 -0.95
C ILE A 52 -37.74 -20.57 -1.36
N ASN A 53 -38.67 -21.05 -0.53
CA ASN A 53 -40.07 -20.66 -0.61
C ASN A 53 -40.25 -19.31 0.12
N PRO A 54 -40.62 -18.22 -0.58
CA PRO A 54 -40.81 -16.89 0.02
C PRO A 54 -41.77 -16.88 1.21
N ASP A 55 -42.81 -17.71 1.19
CA ASP A 55 -43.85 -17.77 2.24
C ASP A 55 -43.35 -18.37 3.55
N THR A 56 -42.17 -19.01 3.52
CA THR A 56 -41.59 -19.70 4.67
C THR A 56 -40.16 -19.25 4.97
N PHE A 57 -39.82 -18.04 4.51
CA PHE A 57 -38.52 -17.40 4.68
C PHE A 57 -38.23 -17.11 6.16
N THR A 58 -37.08 -17.58 6.63
CA THR A 58 -36.49 -17.19 7.92
C THR A 58 -34.99 -16.96 7.77
N MET A 59 -34.39 -16.21 8.70
CA MET A 59 -32.95 -15.98 8.70
C MET A 59 -32.15 -17.28 8.92
N GLU A 60 -32.61 -18.21 9.76
CA GLU A 60 -31.91 -19.50 9.92
C GLU A 60 -31.94 -20.33 8.63
N ARG A 61 -33.07 -20.32 7.91
CA ARG A 61 -33.19 -21.06 6.64
C ARG A 61 -32.31 -20.44 5.57
N LEU A 62 -32.24 -19.11 5.50
CA LEU A 62 -31.35 -18.42 4.58
C LEU A 62 -29.88 -18.80 4.86
N GLU A 63 -29.45 -18.80 6.12
CA GLU A 63 -28.10 -19.22 6.51
C GLU A 63 -27.80 -20.67 6.09
N ALA A 64 -28.74 -21.58 6.31
CA ALA A 64 -28.59 -22.97 5.88
C ALA A 64 -28.47 -23.11 4.36
N GLN A 65 -29.26 -22.35 3.59
CA GLN A 65 -29.21 -22.37 2.12
C GLN A 65 -27.92 -21.74 1.57
N LEU A 66 -27.36 -20.73 2.25
CA LEU A 66 -26.11 -20.08 1.86
C LEU A 66 -24.85 -20.81 2.34
N ALA A 67 -24.96 -21.97 2.99
CA ALA A 67 -23.82 -22.71 3.50
C ALA A 67 -22.78 -23.04 2.40
N SER A 68 -23.23 -23.48 1.22
CA SER A 68 -22.33 -23.76 0.08
C SER A 68 -21.65 -22.50 -0.45
N VAL A 69 -22.38 -21.39 -0.53
CA VAL A 69 -21.83 -20.08 -0.95
C VAL A 69 -20.75 -19.60 0.03
N ARG A 70 -21.01 -19.73 1.34
CA ARG A 70 -20.04 -19.40 2.39
C ARG A 70 -18.79 -20.28 2.31
N ALA A 71 -18.95 -21.58 2.06
CA ALA A 71 -17.83 -22.50 1.91
C ALA A 71 -16.96 -22.16 0.69
N LEU A 72 -17.57 -21.83 -0.45
CA LEU A 72 -16.85 -21.40 -1.65
C LEU A 72 -16.09 -20.09 -1.43
N ASN A 73 -16.70 -19.12 -0.74
CA ASN A 73 -16.03 -17.88 -0.36
C ASN A 73 -14.83 -18.14 0.56
N ALA A 74 -15.00 -18.98 1.60
CA ALA A 74 -13.92 -19.34 2.50
C ALA A 74 -12.76 -20.07 1.78
N ALA A 75 -13.09 -21.00 0.87
CA ALA A 75 -12.08 -21.67 0.06
C ALA A 75 -11.31 -20.69 -0.85
N ALA A 76 -11.99 -19.72 -1.44
CA ALA A 76 -11.38 -18.72 -2.31
C ALA A 76 -10.39 -17.80 -1.57
N TYR A 77 -10.80 -17.25 -0.42
CA TYR A 77 -9.93 -16.43 0.42
C TYR A 77 -8.80 -17.24 1.05
N GLY A 78 -9.07 -18.50 1.44
CA GLY A 78 -8.03 -19.42 1.91
C GLY A 78 -6.96 -19.69 0.85
N ALA A 79 -7.37 -19.98 -0.39
CA ALA A 79 -6.45 -20.17 -1.51
C ALA A 79 -5.63 -18.89 -1.82
N LEU A 80 -6.28 -17.71 -1.80
CA LEU A 80 -5.59 -16.43 -1.93
C LEU A 80 -4.56 -16.24 -0.82
N GLY A 81 -4.91 -16.56 0.43
CA GLY A 81 -4.02 -16.42 1.58
C GLY A 81 -2.77 -17.31 1.46
N VAL A 82 -2.93 -18.58 1.06
CA VAL A 82 -1.81 -19.51 0.85
C VAL A 82 -0.88 -18.98 -0.24
N GLU A 83 -1.42 -18.68 -1.42
CA GLU A 83 -0.63 -18.18 -2.56
C GLU A 83 0.11 -16.88 -2.20
N LEU A 84 -0.55 -15.96 -1.48
CA LEU A 84 0.06 -14.70 -1.10
C LEU A 84 1.19 -14.89 -0.08
N VAL A 85 1.07 -15.85 0.85
CA VAL A 85 2.15 -16.16 1.81
C VAL A 85 3.38 -16.71 1.09
N ASP A 86 3.18 -17.60 0.14
CA ASP A 86 4.27 -18.16 -0.67
C ASP A 86 4.95 -17.05 -1.47
N GLU A 87 4.17 -16.20 -2.16
CA GLU A 87 4.68 -15.05 -2.91
C GLU A 87 5.50 -14.09 -2.03
N LEU A 88 5.01 -13.76 -0.82
CA LEU A 88 5.71 -12.84 0.08
C LEU A 88 7.01 -13.44 0.61
N THR A 89 7.09 -14.77 0.74
CA THR A 89 8.29 -15.48 1.19
C THR A 89 9.38 -15.40 0.13
N ASP A 90 9.04 -15.69 -1.13
CA ASP A 90 9.97 -15.58 -2.26
C ASP A 90 10.37 -14.11 -2.49
N PHE A 91 9.40 -13.21 -2.42
CA PHE A 91 9.64 -11.77 -2.55
C PHE A 91 10.60 -11.23 -1.49
N ALA A 92 10.50 -11.68 -0.23
CA ALA A 92 11.40 -11.23 0.82
C ALA A 92 12.86 -11.63 0.56
N GLN A 93 13.08 -12.84 0.02
CA GLN A 93 14.43 -13.30 -0.36
C GLN A 93 15.00 -12.48 -1.51
N TYR A 94 14.18 -12.22 -2.53
CA TYR A 94 14.55 -11.37 -3.66
C TYR A 94 14.91 -9.95 -3.20
N GLU A 95 14.08 -9.32 -2.36
CA GLU A 95 14.35 -7.99 -1.82
C GLU A 95 15.66 -7.96 -1.04
N ALA A 96 15.95 -8.98 -0.22
CA ALA A 96 17.19 -9.05 0.55
C ALA A 96 18.43 -9.09 -0.35
N ALA A 97 18.39 -9.91 -1.40
CA ALA A 97 19.47 -9.98 -2.40
C ALA A 97 19.60 -8.67 -3.19
N TRP A 98 18.48 -8.02 -3.51
CA TRP A 98 18.47 -6.74 -4.20
C TRP A 98 19.10 -5.63 -3.33
N GLN A 99 18.77 -5.56 -2.03
CA GLN A 99 19.37 -4.59 -1.10
C GLN A 99 20.90 -4.79 -1.03
N ALA A 100 21.34 -6.04 -0.81
CA ALA A 100 22.76 -6.35 -0.71
C ALA A 100 23.53 -6.03 -2.00
N SER A 101 23.00 -6.40 -3.17
CA SER A 101 23.66 -6.13 -4.46
C SER A 101 23.73 -4.64 -4.77
N THR A 102 22.66 -3.88 -4.47
CA THR A 102 22.60 -2.44 -4.71
C THR A 102 23.61 -1.69 -3.86
N VAL A 103 23.69 -1.98 -2.55
CA VAL A 103 24.63 -1.31 -1.66
C VAL A 103 26.07 -1.77 -1.93
N ALA A 104 26.31 -3.06 -2.20
CA ALA A 104 27.64 -3.54 -2.55
C ALA A 104 28.21 -2.87 -3.81
N ALA A 105 27.37 -2.63 -4.83
CA ALA A 105 27.77 -1.90 -6.03
C ALA A 105 28.09 -0.41 -5.78
N ALA A 106 27.64 0.14 -4.65
CA ALA A 106 27.92 1.49 -4.23
C ALA A 106 29.13 1.62 -3.30
N LEU A 107 29.58 0.53 -2.68
CA LEU A 107 30.70 0.53 -1.73
C LEU A 107 32.04 0.18 -2.39
N PRO A 108 33.17 0.67 -1.85
CA PRO A 108 34.50 0.14 -2.17
C PRO A 108 34.61 -1.36 -1.84
N ALA A 109 35.43 -2.10 -2.61
CA ALA A 109 35.59 -3.55 -2.46
C ALA A 109 36.15 -4.02 -1.11
N THR A 110 36.62 -3.09 -0.27
CA THR A 110 37.12 -3.36 1.09
C THR A 110 36.01 -3.54 2.12
N PHE A 111 34.77 -3.13 1.80
CA PHE A 111 33.63 -3.30 2.69
C PHE A 111 32.95 -4.64 2.46
N SER A 112 32.53 -5.27 3.55
CA SER A 112 31.72 -6.49 3.55
C SER A 112 30.33 -6.18 4.09
N LEU A 113 29.29 -6.65 3.42
CA LEU A 113 27.92 -6.56 3.93
C LEU A 113 27.57 -7.78 4.79
N ALA A 114 26.90 -7.53 5.91
CA ALA A 114 26.21 -8.56 6.66
C ALA A 114 24.93 -8.98 5.91
N ALA A 115 24.75 -10.30 5.77
CA ALA A 115 23.51 -10.86 5.23
C ALA A 115 22.39 -10.78 6.26
N ILE A 116 21.15 -10.64 5.79
CA ILE A 116 19.96 -10.80 6.65
C ILE A 116 19.83 -12.27 7.02
N PRO A 117 19.65 -12.64 8.31
CA PRO A 117 19.47 -14.02 8.71
C PRO A 117 18.25 -14.67 8.05
N ALA A 118 18.35 -15.93 7.65
CA ALA A 118 17.29 -16.64 6.93
C ALA A 118 16.00 -16.73 7.74
N GLU A 119 16.09 -16.87 9.06
CA GLU A 119 14.97 -16.88 9.99
C GLU A 119 14.20 -15.55 10.03
N VAL A 120 14.87 -14.43 9.79
CA VAL A 120 14.25 -13.10 9.69
C VAL A 120 13.43 -13.01 8.41
N LEU A 121 13.97 -13.51 7.29
CA LEU A 121 13.28 -13.54 6.00
C LEU A 121 12.09 -14.50 6.00
N ALA A 122 12.23 -15.68 6.60
CA ALA A 122 11.13 -16.63 6.76
C ALA A 122 9.97 -16.05 7.59
N GLY A 123 10.27 -15.16 8.54
CA GLY A 123 9.26 -14.46 9.35
C GLY A 123 8.57 -13.28 8.65
N ALA A 124 9.13 -12.76 7.56
CA ALA A 124 8.67 -11.53 6.90
C ALA A 124 7.22 -11.65 6.37
N ALA A 125 6.85 -12.82 5.84
CA ALA A 125 5.53 -13.05 5.25
C ALA A 125 4.40 -13.23 6.30
N ASN A 126 4.70 -13.84 7.45
CA ASN A 126 3.66 -14.41 8.33
C ASN A 126 3.60 -13.84 9.75
N ALA A 127 4.70 -13.27 10.26
CA ALA A 127 4.85 -12.97 11.68
C ALA A 127 4.77 -11.48 12.02
N ARG A 128 4.64 -10.61 11.01
CA ARG A 128 4.69 -9.16 11.21
C ARG A 128 3.34 -8.50 10.95
N PRO A 129 2.77 -7.78 11.93
CA PRO A 129 1.52 -7.08 11.75
C PRO A 129 1.72 -5.84 10.88
N PHE A 130 0.78 -5.61 9.98
CA PHE A 130 0.66 -4.37 9.21
C PHE A 130 -0.74 -3.81 9.37
N GLN A 131 -0.83 -2.48 9.48
CA GLN A 131 -2.11 -1.77 9.68
C GLN A 131 -2.90 -2.25 10.93
N GLY A 132 -2.21 -2.82 11.92
CA GLY A 132 -2.81 -3.32 13.18
C GLY A 132 -3.19 -4.80 13.18
N GLY A 133 -2.95 -5.54 12.09
CA GLY A 133 -3.31 -6.96 11.98
C GLY A 133 -2.28 -7.79 11.22
N LEU A 134 -2.28 -9.09 11.44
CA LEU A 134 -1.49 -10.06 10.68
C LEU A 134 -2.18 -10.42 9.38
N LEU A 135 -1.41 -10.86 8.37
CA LEU A 135 -1.98 -11.24 7.07
C LEU A 135 -3.15 -12.23 7.21
N ARG A 136 -2.97 -13.30 8.01
CA ARG A 136 -4.02 -14.29 8.27
C ARG A 136 -5.29 -13.69 8.90
N GLN A 137 -5.14 -12.65 9.73
CA GLN A 137 -6.28 -11.96 10.35
C GLN A 137 -7.03 -11.17 9.28
N TRP A 138 -6.32 -10.42 8.43
CA TRP A 138 -6.93 -9.71 7.31
C TRP A 138 -7.68 -10.63 6.35
N ILE A 139 -7.10 -11.80 6.01
CA ILE A 139 -7.78 -12.80 5.17
C ILE A 139 -9.04 -13.33 5.86
N SER A 140 -8.99 -13.64 7.16
CA SER A 140 -10.16 -14.11 7.92
C SER A 140 -11.25 -13.05 7.97
N GLU A 141 -10.92 -11.82 8.32
CA GLU A 141 -11.86 -10.70 8.41
C GLU A 141 -12.52 -10.37 7.06
N GLN A 142 -11.74 -10.43 5.96
CA GLN A 142 -12.28 -10.27 4.61
C GLN A 142 -13.23 -11.41 4.24
N THR A 143 -12.87 -12.65 4.59
CA THR A 143 -13.71 -13.84 4.36
C THR A 143 -15.07 -13.67 5.05
N GLU A 144 -15.06 -13.32 6.34
CA GLU A 144 -16.26 -13.13 7.15
C GLU A 144 -17.10 -11.94 6.67
N THR A 145 -16.43 -10.84 6.32
CA THR A 145 -17.11 -9.63 5.83
C THR A 145 -17.76 -9.87 4.48
N ALA A 146 -17.10 -10.57 3.55
CA ALA A 146 -17.69 -10.96 2.27
C ALA A 146 -18.92 -11.86 2.46
N ALA A 147 -18.82 -12.89 3.32
CA ALA A 147 -19.93 -13.78 3.64
C ALA A 147 -21.12 -13.01 4.23
N ARG A 148 -20.86 -12.11 5.19
CA ARG A 148 -21.89 -11.27 5.82
C ARG A 148 -22.57 -10.35 4.81
N ARG A 149 -21.82 -9.73 3.89
CA ARG A 149 -22.38 -8.87 2.82
C ARG A 149 -23.25 -9.64 1.84
N MET A 150 -22.82 -10.82 1.40
CA MET A 150 -23.63 -11.68 0.53
C MET A 150 -24.96 -12.05 1.21
N ARG A 151 -24.89 -12.52 2.46
CA ARG A 151 -26.08 -12.86 3.26
C ARG A 151 -27.02 -11.67 3.41
N GLN A 152 -26.50 -10.48 3.73
CA GLN A 152 -27.30 -9.27 3.87
C GLN A 152 -27.98 -8.89 2.55
N THR A 153 -27.23 -8.88 1.44
CA THR A 153 -27.74 -8.55 0.10
C THR A 153 -28.86 -9.51 -0.31
N VAL A 154 -28.70 -10.80 -0.03
CA VAL A 154 -29.74 -11.80 -0.29
C VAL A 154 -30.98 -11.56 0.57
N ALA A 155 -30.82 -11.32 1.88
CA ALA A 155 -31.93 -11.06 2.79
C ALA A 155 -32.72 -9.79 2.41
N ASP A 156 -32.01 -8.72 2.04
CA ASP A 156 -32.60 -7.47 1.58
C ASP A 156 -33.37 -7.68 0.27
N GLY A 157 -32.82 -8.51 -0.62
CA GLY A 157 -33.47 -8.91 -1.87
C GLY A 157 -34.81 -9.60 -1.66
N PHE A 158 -34.88 -10.58 -0.76
CA PHE A 158 -36.15 -11.23 -0.41
C PHE A 158 -37.15 -10.27 0.22
N THR A 159 -36.69 -9.44 1.16
CA THR A 159 -37.55 -8.45 1.83
C THR A 159 -38.12 -7.44 0.85
N ALA A 160 -37.34 -7.07 -0.17
CA ALA A 160 -37.75 -6.20 -1.26
C ALA A 160 -38.50 -6.92 -2.40
N SER A 161 -38.84 -8.21 -2.24
CA SER A 161 -39.53 -9.03 -3.25
C SER A 161 -38.83 -9.09 -4.62
N LYS A 162 -37.49 -9.02 -4.62
CA LYS A 162 -36.68 -9.16 -5.84
C LYS A 162 -36.70 -10.60 -6.34
N THR A 163 -36.60 -10.75 -7.65
CA THR A 163 -36.41 -12.05 -8.30
C THR A 163 -35.03 -12.63 -7.98
N THR A 164 -34.89 -13.95 -8.07
CA THR A 164 -33.60 -14.64 -7.96
C THR A 164 -32.53 -14.03 -8.89
N GLN A 165 -32.90 -13.63 -10.11
CA GLN A 165 -31.96 -13.04 -11.06
C GLN A 165 -31.46 -11.68 -10.60
N GLU A 166 -32.33 -10.83 -10.05
CA GLU A 166 -31.95 -9.52 -9.50
C GLU A 166 -31.04 -9.67 -8.28
N ILE A 167 -31.37 -10.59 -7.36
CA ILE A 167 -30.52 -10.86 -6.19
C ILE A 167 -29.14 -11.36 -6.60
N VAL A 168 -29.07 -12.34 -7.51
CA VAL A 168 -27.78 -12.87 -8.02
C VAL A 168 -26.98 -11.76 -8.69
N ARG A 169 -27.62 -10.91 -9.49
CA ARG A 169 -26.96 -9.77 -10.13
C ARG A 169 -26.43 -8.77 -9.11
N GLU A 170 -27.16 -8.46 -8.05
CA GLU A 170 -26.68 -7.55 -7.00
C GLU A 170 -25.51 -8.12 -6.22
N VAL A 171 -25.47 -9.44 -6.03
CA VAL A 171 -24.34 -10.09 -5.37
C VAL A 171 -23.12 -10.15 -6.30
N VAL A 172 -23.27 -10.74 -7.47
CA VAL A 172 -22.15 -11.12 -8.35
C VAL A 172 -21.77 -10.00 -9.31
N GLY A 173 -22.73 -9.17 -9.72
CA GLY A 173 -22.59 -8.18 -10.79
C GLY A 173 -23.04 -8.73 -12.13
N SER A 174 -22.93 -7.91 -13.17
CA SER A 174 -23.33 -8.22 -14.53
C SER A 174 -22.13 -8.30 -15.47
N ARG A 175 -22.22 -9.21 -16.46
CA ARG A 175 -21.22 -9.30 -17.55
C ARG A 175 -21.04 -7.99 -18.30
N ALA A 176 -22.14 -7.25 -18.52
CA ALA A 176 -22.12 -5.97 -19.22
C ALA A 176 -21.26 -4.90 -18.49
N ALA A 177 -21.18 -4.98 -17.16
CA ALA A 177 -20.37 -4.09 -16.34
C ALA A 177 -19.05 -4.73 -15.89
N ASP A 178 -18.62 -5.85 -16.50
CA ASP A 178 -17.43 -6.60 -16.10
C ASP A 178 -17.47 -6.97 -14.59
N TYR A 179 -18.68 -7.26 -14.10
CA TYR A 179 -19.00 -7.59 -12.70
C TYR A 179 -18.65 -6.50 -11.67
N LYS A 180 -18.38 -5.27 -12.12
CA LYS A 180 -18.00 -4.14 -11.25
C LYS A 180 -19.20 -3.52 -10.51
N ASP A 181 -20.41 -3.93 -10.84
CA ASP A 181 -21.69 -3.49 -10.30
C ASP A 181 -22.25 -4.40 -9.20
N GLY A 182 -21.57 -5.50 -8.84
CA GLY A 182 -21.97 -6.41 -7.76
C GLY A 182 -21.27 -6.17 -6.42
N ILE A 183 -21.83 -6.65 -5.32
CA ILE A 183 -21.24 -6.51 -3.97
C ILE A 183 -19.89 -7.24 -3.83
N LEU A 184 -19.66 -8.31 -4.59
CA LEU A 184 -18.37 -9.02 -4.61
C LEU A 184 -17.22 -8.14 -5.11
N GLN A 185 -17.51 -7.09 -5.89
CA GLN A 185 -16.50 -6.12 -6.31
C GLN A 185 -15.91 -5.34 -5.12
N VAL A 186 -16.67 -5.16 -4.03
CA VAL A 186 -16.16 -4.53 -2.80
C VAL A 186 -15.09 -5.40 -2.18
N GLY A 187 -15.36 -6.70 -2.00
CA GLY A 187 -14.38 -7.65 -1.48
C GLY A 187 -13.13 -7.75 -2.34
N ARG A 188 -13.27 -7.64 -3.67
CA ARG A 188 -12.14 -7.58 -4.62
C ARG A 188 -11.24 -6.36 -4.37
N ARG A 189 -11.81 -5.16 -4.16
CA ARG A 189 -11.04 -3.92 -3.89
C ARG A 189 -10.36 -3.95 -2.53
N GLU A 190 -11.00 -4.55 -1.53
CA GLU A 190 -10.39 -4.76 -0.21
C GLU A 190 -9.23 -5.74 -0.30
N ALA A 191 -9.39 -6.87 -1.00
CA ALA A 191 -8.33 -7.85 -1.23
C ALA A 191 -7.13 -7.22 -1.96
N GLU A 192 -7.37 -6.37 -2.98
CA GLU A 192 -6.31 -5.60 -3.64
C GLU A 192 -5.52 -4.75 -2.63
N SER A 193 -6.22 -4.05 -1.73
CA SER A 193 -5.59 -3.19 -0.74
C SER A 193 -4.72 -3.98 0.24
N VAL A 194 -5.18 -5.16 0.67
CA VAL A 194 -4.40 -6.08 1.52
C VAL A 194 -3.18 -6.61 0.80
N VAL A 195 -3.32 -7.10 -0.43
CA VAL A 195 -2.19 -7.63 -1.22
C VAL A 195 -1.12 -6.56 -1.42
N ARG A 196 -1.50 -5.34 -1.86
CA ARG A 196 -0.56 -4.24 -2.06
C ARG A 196 0.14 -3.84 -0.77
N THR A 197 -0.61 -3.73 0.32
CA THR A 197 -0.04 -3.33 1.61
C THR A 197 0.88 -4.40 2.18
N ALA A 198 0.57 -5.68 1.99
CA ALA A 198 1.44 -6.77 2.40
C ALA A 198 2.77 -6.74 1.63
N LEU A 199 2.75 -6.53 0.32
CA LEU A 199 3.95 -6.40 -0.52
C LEU A 199 4.82 -5.20 -0.10
N SER A 200 4.22 -4.00 0.00
CA SER A 200 4.95 -2.79 0.38
C SER A 200 5.50 -2.87 1.80
N HIS A 201 4.75 -3.49 2.72
CA HIS A 201 5.19 -3.75 4.09
C HIS A 201 6.36 -4.74 4.14
N THR A 202 6.31 -5.84 3.39
CA THR A 202 7.41 -6.82 3.31
C THR A 202 8.67 -6.18 2.77
N ALA A 203 8.59 -5.38 1.70
CA ALA A 203 9.74 -4.63 1.18
C ALA A 203 10.30 -3.64 2.21
N GLY A 204 9.43 -2.94 2.95
CA GLY A 204 9.80 -2.08 4.07
C GLY A 204 10.57 -2.84 5.17
N TYR A 205 10.02 -3.97 5.60
CA TYR A 205 10.60 -4.82 6.63
C TYR A 205 11.97 -5.37 6.26
N VAL A 206 12.11 -5.91 5.04
CA VAL A 206 13.40 -6.44 4.55
C VAL A 206 14.46 -5.34 4.49
N ARG A 207 14.09 -4.13 4.06
CA ARG A 207 14.99 -2.98 4.05
C ARG A 207 15.41 -2.56 5.46
N ASP A 208 14.48 -2.58 6.42
CA ASP A 208 14.80 -2.30 7.82
C ASP A 208 15.75 -3.34 8.41
N ALA A 209 15.49 -4.63 8.17
CA ALA A 209 16.38 -5.71 8.61
C ALA A 209 17.79 -5.61 7.97
N PHE A 210 17.86 -5.25 6.68
CA PHE A 210 19.13 -4.99 6.00
C PHE A 210 19.88 -3.81 6.63
N THR A 211 19.16 -2.73 6.93
CA THR A 211 19.74 -1.53 7.55
C THR A 211 20.26 -1.83 8.94
N GLU A 212 19.51 -2.59 9.74
CA GLU A 212 19.91 -2.98 11.09
C GLU A 212 21.18 -3.85 11.09
N ALA A 213 21.27 -4.79 10.16
CA ALA A 213 22.44 -5.67 10.01
C ALA A 213 23.71 -4.92 9.56
N ASN A 214 23.57 -3.76 8.90
CA ASN A 214 24.66 -2.99 8.28
C ASN A 214 24.68 -1.53 8.75
N GLN A 215 24.19 -1.24 9.95
CA GLN A 215 23.92 0.12 10.41
C GLN A 215 25.16 1.02 10.51
N ASP A 216 26.35 0.43 10.65
CA ASP A 216 27.65 1.09 10.70
C ASP A 216 28.08 1.68 9.35
N LEU A 217 27.49 1.21 8.25
CA LEU A 217 27.75 1.75 6.92
C LEU A 217 26.94 3.02 6.62
N PHE A 218 25.91 3.29 7.41
CA PHE A 218 24.94 4.33 7.11
C PHE A 218 24.98 5.46 8.13
N ARG A 219 25.03 6.69 7.65
CA ARG A 219 24.84 7.89 8.48
C ARG A 219 23.38 8.22 8.72
N ALA A 220 22.55 7.93 7.72
CA ALA A 220 21.13 8.23 7.73
C ALA A 220 20.38 7.32 6.75
N VAL A 221 19.05 7.36 6.85
CA VAL A 221 18.15 6.98 5.77
C VAL A 221 17.38 8.20 5.32
N ARG A 222 17.12 8.30 4.02
CA ARG A 222 16.35 9.39 3.41
C ARG A 222 15.01 8.86 2.93
N TRP A 223 13.93 9.47 3.38
CA TRP A 223 12.59 9.11 2.94
C TRP A 223 12.36 9.55 1.48
N LEU A 224 11.82 8.65 0.66
CA LEU A 224 11.51 8.90 -0.74
C LEU A 224 10.03 8.60 -1.02
N SER A 225 9.23 9.65 -1.18
CA SER A 225 7.83 9.55 -1.56
C SER A 225 7.65 9.41 -3.06
N THR A 226 6.59 8.74 -3.50
CA THR A 226 6.20 8.74 -4.91
C THR A 226 5.86 10.18 -5.34
N LEU A 227 6.35 10.63 -6.49
CA LEU A 227 6.06 11.96 -7.04
C LEU A 227 4.86 11.90 -8.01
N ASP A 228 3.65 11.78 -7.44
CA ASP A 228 2.37 11.80 -8.15
C ASP A 228 1.24 12.44 -7.33
N ASN A 229 0.05 12.56 -7.94
CA ASN A 229 -1.13 13.16 -7.33
C ASN A 229 -1.82 12.29 -6.26
N ARG A 230 -1.39 11.04 -6.09
CA ARG A 230 -1.97 10.04 -5.16
C ARG A 230 -1.12 9.84 -3.91
N THR A 231 0.01 10.53 -3.77
CA THR A 231 0.84 10.48 -2.56
C THR A 231 0.12 11.11 -1.37
N SER A 232 -0.06 10.32 -0.32
CA SER A 232 -0.80 10.73 0.88
C SER A 232 -0.09 11.85 1.64
N GLU A 233 -0.87 12.67 2.35
CA GLU A 233 -0.35 13.75 3.21
C GLU A 233 0.82 13.34 4.12
N PRO A 234 0.77 12.22 4.87
CA PRO A 234 1.87 11.83 5.74
C PRO A 234 3.13 11.40 4.97
N CYS A 235 3.02 10.93 3.73
CA CYS A 235 4.20 10.68 2.89
C CYS A 235 4.75 11.98 2.30
N ARG A 236 3.89 12.89 1.84
CA ARG A 236 4.29 14.17 1.21
C ARG A 236 5.22 15.00 2.10
N ILE A 237 4.86 15.18 3.37
CA ILE A 237 5.66 15.97 4.32
C ILE A 237 7.02 15.32 4.68
N ARG A 238 7.17 14.02 4.44
CA ARG A 238 8.40 13.29 4.76
C ARG A 238 9.37 13.22 3.60
N ASP A 239 8.96 13.55 2.39
CA ASP A 239 9.81 13.40 1.21
C ASP A 239 11.12 14.18 1.35
N GLY A 240 12.24 13.48 1.21
CA GLY A 240 13.59 14.04 1.34
C GLY A 240 14.10 14.20 2.78
N LEU A 241 13.27 13.97 3.81
CA LEU A 241 13.69 14.08 5.21
C LEU A 241 14.61 12.93 5.62
N LEU A 242 15.52 13.24 6.56
CA LEU A 242 16.58 12.34 7.01
C LEU A 242 16.29 11.78 8.40
N TYR A 243 16.55 10.49 8.57
CA TYR A 243 16.36 9.81 9.84
C TYR A 243 17.59 8.98 10.20
N THR A 244 17.78 8.71 11.49
CA THR A 244 18.86 7.83 11.93
C THR A 244 18.71 6.42 11.31
N PRO A 245 19.82 5.73 11.05
CA PRO A 245 19.80 4.36 10.51
C PRO A 245 19.33 3.33 11.55
N THR A 246 19.37 3.70 12.84
CA THR A 246 19.02 2.85 13.99
C THR A 246 17.53 2.84 14.30
N THR A 247 17.04 1.75 14.91
CA THR A 247 15.65 1.60 15.38
C THR A 247 15.56 1.87 16.90
N PRO A 248 14.65 2.73 17.38
CA PRO A 248 13.70 3.53 16.61
C PRO A 248 14.38 4.70 15.88
N ARG A 249 13.96 4.91 14.62
CA ARG A 249 14.51 5.97 13.76
C ARG A 249 14.14 7.36 14.25
N LYS A 250 15.14 8.21 14.47
CA LYS A 250 15.00 9.58 14.97
C LYS A 250 15.16 10.61 13.84
N PRO A 251 14.36 11.68 13.84
CA PRO A 251 14.54 12.81 12.91
C PRO A 251 15.94 13.43 12.97
N ILE A 252 16.51 13.80 11.81
CA ILE A 252 17.77 14.54 11.71
C ILE A 252 17.48 15.92 11.12
N GLY A 253 17.63 16.98 11.92
CA GLY A 253 17.39 18.36 11.48
C GLY A 253 15.92 18.78 11.37
N HIS A 254 14.97 17.94 11.79
CA HIS A 254 13.53 18.26 11.82
C HIS A 254 12.82 17.56 13.00
N LYS A 255 11.49 17.74 13.12
CA LYS A 255 10.66 17.15 14.20
C LYS A 255 9.58 16.17 13.71
N VAL A 256 9.49 15.94 12.40
CA VAL A 256 8.54 14.98 11.79
C VAL A 256 8.97 13.53 12.10
N PRO A 257 8.18 12.72 12.83
CA PRO A 257 8.56 11.37 13.25
C PRO A 257 8.51 10.36 12.11
N TRP A 258 9.28 9.26 12.25
CA TRP A 258 9.30 8.15 11.29
C TRP A 258 7.96 7.41 11.15
N LEU A 259 7.20 7.32 12.25
CA LEU A 259 5.99 6.50 12.36
C LEU A 259 6.30 5.03 12.01
N ALA A 260 5.43 4.34 11.27
CA ALA A 260 5.67 2.96 10.83
C ALA A 260 6.66 2.85 9.65
N GLY A 261 7.14 3.97 9.10
CA GLY A 261 8.05 3.98 7.94
C GLY A 261 7.35 3.87 6.58
N PRO A 262 8.05 4.18 5.48
CA PRO A 262 7.50 4.11 4.14
C PRO A 262 7.30 2.65 3.73
N GLY A 263 6.26 2.37 2.94
CA GLY A 263 5.79 1.01 2.65
C GLY A 263 4.86 0.41 3.71
N ALA A 264 4.94 0.86 4.97
CA ALA A 264 4.10 0.38 6.08
C ALA A 264 3.18 1.45 6.70
N LEU A 265 3.36 2.74 6.34
CA LEU A 265 2.72 3.86 7.01
C LEU A 265 1.17 3.84 6.98
N HIS A 266 0.61 3.39 5.86
CA HIS A 266 -0.82 3.34 5.61
C HIS A 266 -1.12 2.32 4.51
N TRP A 267 -2.39 1.99 4.32
CA TRP A 267 -2.85 1.16 3.20
C TRP A 267 -2.31 1.66 1.86
N CYS A 268 -1.79 0.73 1.05
CA CYS A 268 -1.25 0.99 -0.29
C CYS A 268 -0.17 2.09 -0.31
N CYS A 269 0.68 2.15 0.71
CA CYS A 269 1.80 3.09 0.75
C CYS A 269 2.85 2.75 -0.32
N ARG A 270 3.10 3.69 -1.23
CA ARG A 270 4.06 3.54 -2.35
C ARG A 270 5.38 4.28 -2.14
N SER A 271 5.56 4.86 -0.95
CA SER A 271 6.83 5.51 -0.59
C SER A 271 7.84 4.44 -0.18
N THR A 272 9.12 4.77 -0.28
CA THR A 272 10.26 3.97 0.18
C THR A 272 11.24 4.85 0.95
N TYR A 273 12.38 4.31 1.36
CA TYR A 273 13.53 5.10 1.77
C TYR A 273 14.80 4.56 1.10
N THR A 274 15.82 5.40 1.01
CA THR A 274 17.15 5.04 0.53
C THR A 274 18.19 5.26 1.64
N HIS A 275 19.32 4.60 1.52
CA HIS A 275 20.42 4.68 2.48
C HIS A 275 21.35 5.85 2.16
N VAL A 276 21.96 6.41 3.20
CA VAL A 276 22.99 7.46 3.10
C VAL A 276 24.25 6.93 3.77
N LEU A 277 25.29 6.72 2.98
CA LEU A 277 26.58 6.17 3.41
C LEU A 277 27.30 7.15 4.36
N ASP A 278 28.02 6.59 5.34
CA ASP A 278 28.70 7.41 6.35
C ASP A 278 29.94 8.14 5.85
N ASP A 279 30.68 7.53 4.93
CA ASP A 279 31.91 8.05 4.34
C ASP A 279 31.68 9.17 3.30
N GLU A 280 30.48 9.27 2.72
CA GLU A 280 30.14 10.26 1.69
C GLU A 280 29.36 11.48 2.21
N GLY A 281 28.95 11.48 3.49
CA GLY A 281 28.17 12.58 4.08
C GLY A 281 26.74 12.70 3.52
N LEU A 282 26.10 13.86 3.73
CA LEU A 282 24.67 14.08 3.42
C LEU A 282 24.46 14.83 2.08
N VAL A 283 25.17 14.44 1.03
CA VAL A 283 25.10 15.08 -0.30
C VAL A 283 24.37 14.18 -1.30
N PHE A 284 23.48 14.76 -2.12
CA PHE A 284 22.70 14.05 -3.14
C PHE A 284 22.69 14.83 -4.46
N GLU A 285 23.43 14.39 -5.48
CA GLU A 285 23.47 15.01 -6.82
C GLU A 285 23.10 14.00 -7.92
N GLY A 286 21.85 13.50 -7.93
CA GLY A 286 21.38 12.48 -8.89
C GLY A 286 20.01 12.80 -9.51
N THR A 287 19.28 11.78 -9.98
CA THR A 287 17.93 11.91 -10.55
C THR A 287 16.96 10.84 -10.05
N ARG A 288 15.71 11.21 -9.77
CA ARG A 288 14.60 10.34 -9.37
C ARG A 288 13.41 10.42 -10.33
N SER A 289 12.66 9.33 -10.46
CA SER A 289 11.42 9.22 -11.23
C SER A 289 10.28 10.07 -10.66
N SER A 290 9.50 10.66 -11.57
CA SER A 290 8.22 11.31 -11.28
C SER A 290 7.18 10.94 -12.35
N VAL A 291 5.90 11.27 -12.12
CA VAL A 291 4.83 11.03 -13.11
C VAL A 291 5.06 11.77 -14.45
N THR A 292 5.90 12.81 -14.50
CA THR A 292 6.27 13.54 -15.74
C THR A 292 7.67 13.22 -16.24
N GLY A 293 8.27 12.12 -15.78
CA GLY A 293 9.63 11.74 -16.12
C GLY A 293 10.66 12.08 -15.04
N PRO A 294 11.96 11.81 -15.28
CA PRO A 294 13.03 11.99 -14.30
C PRO A 294 13.20 13.46 -13.88
N VAL A 295 13.46 13.69 -12.59
CA VAL A 295 13.78 14.99 -11.98
C VAL A 295 15.05 14.88 -11.13
N PRO A 296 15.77 15.97 -10.81
CA PRO A 296 16.92 15.89 -9.90
C PRO A 296 16.56 15.30 -8.52
N ASP A 297 17.49 14.61 -7.88
CA ASP A 297 17.30 13.96 -6.57
C ASP A 297 17.09 14.93 -5.41
N THR A 298 17.48 16.19 -5.61
CA THR A 298 17.21 17.28 -4.67
C THR A 298 15.76 17.75 -4.73
N VAL A 299 15.02 17.43 -5.80
CA VAL A 299 13.60 17.79 -5.94
C VAL A 299 12.79 17.00 -4.92
N THR A 300 12.23 17.73 -3.97
CA THR A 300 11.26 17.19 -3.01
C THR A 300 9.87 17.12 -3.63
N TYR A 301 8.93 16.45 -2.96
CA TYR A 301 7.52 16.45 -3.34
C TYR A 301 6.95 17.86 -3.44
N SER A 302 7.37 18.76 -2.55
CA SER A 302 6.97 20.18 -2.59
C SER A 302 7.45 20.84 -3.88
N ASP A 303 8.72 20.67 -4.24
CA ASP A 303 9.30 21.26 -5.45
C ASP A 303 8.65 20.69 -6.71
N TRP A 304 8.47 19.37 -6.75
CA TRP A 304 7.76 18.69 -7.82
C TRP A 304 6.32 19.23 -7.97
N LEU A 305 5.58 19.36 -6.86
CA LEU A 305 4.19 19.85 -6.87
C LEU A 305 4.08 21.27 -7.41
N LYS A 306 5.04 22.16 -7.10
CA LYS A 306 5.06 23.54 -7.63
C LYS A 306 5.12 23.59 -9.16
N THR A 307 5.75 22.61 -9.79
CA THR A 307 5.86 22.54 -11.26
C THR A 307 4.61 21.98 -11.95
N ARG A 308 3.60 21.54 -11.18
CA ARG A 308 2.39 20.90 -11.74
C ARG A 308 1.38 21.92 -12.26
N PRO A 309 0.53 21.55 -13.24
CA PRO A 309 -0.63 22.35 -13.62
C PRO A 309 -1.53 22.70 -12.43
N ALA A 310 -2.20 23.85 -12.47
CA ALA A 310 -3.06 24.31 -11.38
C ALA A 310 -4.15 23.29 -10.99
N SER A 311 -4.72 22.57 -11.96
CA SER A 311 -5.70 21.52 -11.73
C SER A 311 -5.17 20.35 -10.89
N GLU A 312 -3.92 19.96 -11.10
CA GLU A 312 -3.29 18.87 -10.32
C GLU A 312 -2.93 19.35 -8.91
N GLN A 313 -2.48 20.61 -8.77
CA GLN A 313 -2.24 21.18 -7.45
C GLN A 313 -3.55 21.28 -6.64
N ASP A 314 -4.66 21.66 -7.29
CA ASP A 314 -5.99 21.71 -6.70
C ASP A 314 -6.48 20.31 -6.28
N GLU A 315 -6.20 19.27 -7.08
CA GLU A 315 -6.50 17.87 -6.72
C GLU A 315 -5.73 17.43 -5.47
N VAL A 316 -4.45 17.80 -5.38
CA VAL A 316 -3.54 17.37 -4.30
C VAL A 316 -3.74 18.14 -2.99
N LEU A 317 -4.02 19.44 -3.04
CA LEU A 317 -4.09 20.32 -1.86
C LEU A 317 -5.52 20.79 -1.55
N GLY A 318 -6.44 20.69 -2.50
CA GLY A 318 -7.68 21.43 -2.49
C GLY A 318 -7.48 22.89 -2.91
N LYS A 319 -8.44 23.45 -3.64
CA LYS A 319 -8.38 24.77 -4.28
C LYS A 319 -7.81 25.87 -3.37
N GLY A 320 -8.33 26.01 -2.14
CA GLY A 320 -7.91 27.09 -1.23
C GLY A 320 -6.45 27.00 -0.78
N LYS A 321 -5.96 25.80 -0.43
CA LYS A 321 -4.54 25.61 -0.07
C LYS A 321 -3.64 25.74 -1.32
N ALA A 322 -4.09 25.23 -2.45
CA ALA A 322 -3.38 25.31 -3.72
C ALA A 322 -3.20 26.76 -4.20
N ASP A 323 -4.22 27.62 -4.06
CA ASP A 323 -4.12 29.04 -4.40
C ASP A 323 -3.04 29.75 -3.58
N LEU A 324 -2.99 29.52 -2.26
CA LEU A 324 -1.96 30.09 -1.39
C LEU A 324 -0.56 29.53 -1.70
N PHE A 325 -0.47 28.24 -2.03
CA PHE A 325 0.78 27.56 -2.38
C PHE A 325 1.36 28.08 -3.70
N ARG A 326 0.52 28.29 -4.73
CA ARG A 326 0.92 28.88 -6.01
C ARG A 326 1.38 30.33 -5.90
N GLN A 327 0.81 31.08 -4.95
CA GLN A 327 1.17 32.47 -4.68
C GLN A 327 2.40 32.59 -3.76
N ASP A 328 3.08 31.49 -3.44
CA ASP A 328 4.19 31.41 -2.48
C ASP A 328 3.86 32.02 -1.09
N ARG A 329 2.57 32.11 -0.73
CA ARG A 329 2.12 32.57 0.59
C ARG A 329 2.27 31.50 1.67
N ILE A 330 2.32 30.24 1.26
CA ILE A 330 2.59 29.09 2.11
C ILE A 330 3.51 28.11 1.38
N THR A 331 4.33 27.40 2.13
CA THR A 331 5.03 26.22 1.65
C THR A 331 4.21 24.95 1.90
N LEU A 332 4.59 23.81 1.31
CA LEU A 332 3.95 22.54 1.65
C LEU A 332 4.11 22.23 3.14
N ALA A 333 5.26 22.56 3.74
CA ALA A 333 5.52 22.36 5.17
C ALA A 333 4.58 23.18 6.07
N ASP A 334 4.12 24.35 5.60
CA ASP A 334 3.18 25.18 6.36
C ASP A 334 1.80 24.56 6.54
N LEU A 335 1.45 23.58 5.70
CA LEU A 335 0.21 22.80 5.80
C LEU A 335 0.23 21.81 6.96
N TYR A 336 1.34 21.70 7.68
CA TYR A 336 1.53 20.72 8.75
C TYR A 336 1.98 21.38 10.05
N SER A 337 1.73 20.70 11.17
CA SER A 337 2.39 20.98 12.44
C SER A 337 3.87 20.64 12.35
N ALA A 338 4.69 21.10 13.32
CA ALA A 338 6.10 20.72 13.38
C ALA A 338 6.32 19.20 13.50
N ARG A 339 5.30 18.45 13.94
CA ARG A 339 5.29 16.98 14.02
C ARG A 339 4.75 16.31 12.76
N GLY A 340 4.43 17.07 11.71
CA GLY A 340 3.94 16.55 10.44
C GLY A 340 2.45 16.16 10.45
N GLU A 341 1.66 16.69 11.38
CA GLU A 341 0.20 16.50 11.40
C GLU A 341 -0.46 17.53 10.48
N PRO A 342 -1.40 17.13 9.59
CA PRO A 342 -2.03 18.08 8.67
C PRO A 342 -2.87 19.11 9.42
N LEU A 343 -2.74 20.38 9.02
CA LEU A 343 -3.54 21.48 9.56
C LEU A 343 -4.84 21.65 8.76
N THR A 344 -5.91 21.93 9.50
CA THR A 344 -7.19 22.37 8.94
C THR A 344 -7.08 23.78 8.36
N LEU A 345 -8.00 24.15 7.48
CA LEU A 345 -8.07 25.51 6.92
C LEU A 345 -8.20 26.57 8.02
N GLU A 346 -8.96 26.29 9.07
CA GLU A 346 -9.13 27.19 10.20
C GLU A 346 -7.82 27.39 10.98
N GLN A 347 -7.10 26.30 11.27
CA GLN A 347 -5.79 26.38 11.91
C GLN A 347 -4.78 27.16 11.05
N LEU A 348 -4.83 26.99 9.72
CA LEU A 348 -4.01 27.76 8.80
C LEU A 348 -4.36 29.25 8.79
N ARG A 349 -5.65 29.60 8.76
CA ARG A 349 -6.09 31.01 8.84
C ARG A 349 -5.61 31.69 10.11
N ARG A 350 -5.77 31.02 11.26
CA ARG A 350 -5.25 31.51 12.55
C ARG A 350 -3.73 31.67 12.54
N LYS A 351 -2.99 30.71 11.97
CA LYS A 351 -1.52 30.78 11.84
C LYS A 351 -1.07 31.93 10.93
N LEU A 352 -1.83 32.22 9.88
CA LEU A 352 -1.51 33.24 8.86
C LEU A 352 -2.07 34.63 9.17
N GLY A 353 -2.83 34.79 10.26
CA GLY A 353 -3.42 36.08 10.66
C GLY A 353 -4.52 36.60 9.73
N ASN A 354 -5.23 35.72 9.02
CA ASN A 354 -6.36 36.06 8.15
C ASN A 354 -7.71 35.75 8.82
#